data_AF-A0A7Y2GKV3-F1
#
_entry.id   AF-A0A7Y2GKV3-F1
#
_cell.length_a   1.000
_cell.length_b   1.000
_cell.length_c   1.000
_cell.angle_alpha   90.00
_cell.angle_beta   90.00
_cell.angle_gamma   90.00
#
_symmetry.space_group_name_H-M   'P 1'
#
loop_
_entity.id
_entity.type
_entity.pdbx_description
1 polymer ?
#
loop_
_entity_poly.entity_id
_entity_poly.type
_entity_poly.pdbx_seq_one_letter_code
_entity_poly.pdbx_strand_id
1 'polypeptide(L)'
;MLETARGRLAPADPADPPPPAGQEAVATATMSAPLATAIRLRAPELQTPVVASPGWGLGMVSLGVPVIFGAAIVVTIFAAIFSGIDNIGQVGLPMSVLFFGLLGQQAAMGAWPLYVARRFGQGLAADLRLKFDRFGHDVVLGLAVGTAMIFVAGLMSVVASTVMSLEGSASNTESVTEAAASGWQWPTIALAVLGAPIVEELFFRGLLLRALEGKWGKIVAVALSSVVFTLIHYNGAGLPETVVLFSAIGTVAVVLGVVVVKTNRLLIAIVAHAVFNAMGVLAAYSVLA
;
A
#
# COMPACT_ATOMS: atom_id res chain seq x y z
N MET A 1 44.73 17.93 -80.05
CA MET A 1 44.80 17.63 -78.60
C MET A 1 44.63 16.13 -78.44
N LEU A 2 45.79 15.47 -78.27
CA LEU A 2 46.15 14.18 -77.63
C LEU A 2 45.14 13.02 -77.50
N GLU A 3 45.59 11.89 -78.08
CA GLU A 3 45.24 10.47 -77.90
C GLU A 3 45.28 9.96 -76.45
N THR A 4 44.50 8.89 -76.17
CA THR A 4 44.90 7.68 -75.41
C THR A 4 43.73 6.68 -75.44
N ALA A 5 43.79 5.62 -76.25
CA ALA A 5 44.42 4.31 -76.01
C ALA A 5 43.56 3.34 -75.16
N ARG A 6 42.96 2.37 -75.85
CA ARG A 6 42.33 1.14 -75.31
C ARG A 6 43.42 0.13 -74.91
N GLY A 7 43.17 -0.68 -73.88
CA GLY A 7 43.93 -1.89 -73.60
C GLY A 7 43.24 -2.79 -72.57
N ARG A 8 42.97 -4.04 -72.94
CA ARG A 8 42.41 -5.14 -72.14
C ARG A 8 43.44 -6.28 -72.10
N LEU A 9 43.43 -7.04 -70.99
CA LEU A 9 44.02 -8.38 -70.72
C LEU A 9 45.55 -8.39 -70.44
N ALA A 10 46.11 -9.15 -69.47
CA ALA A 10 45.92 -10.56 -69.12
C ALA A 10 46.36 -10.88 -67.63
N PRO A 11 46.20 -12.13 -67.12
CA PRO A 11 46.25 -12.48 -65.69
C PRO A 11 47.55 -13.16 -65.18
N ALA A 12 47.71 -13.11 -63.84
CA ALA A 12 48.39 -13.96 -62.83
C ALA A 12 49.68 -14.78 -63.11
N ASP A 13 50.61 -14.74 -62.14
CA ASP A 13 51.55 -15.82 -61.77
C ASP A 13 51.90 -15.71 -60.25
N PRO A 14 52.43 -16.73 -59.53
CA PRO A 14 51.98 -17.10 -58.19
C PRO A 14 53.12 -17.05 -57.14
N ALA A 15 52.79 -17.52 -55.94
CA ALA A 15 53.68 -17.95 -54.85
C ALA A 15 54.22 -16.88 -53.88
N ASP A 16 53.74 -16.94 -52.65
CA ASP A 16 54.58 -17.35 -51.52
C ASP A 16 53.71 -18.01 -50.41
N PRO A 17 54.23 -19.02 -49.68
CA PRO A 17 53.46 -19.75 -48.66
C PRO A 17 53.35 -18.97 -47.34
N PRO A 18 52.31 -19.21 -46.52
CA PRO A 18 52.16 -18.51 -45.25
C PRO A 18 53.21 -18.97 -44.21
N PRO A 19 53.69 -18.06 -43.33
CA PRO A 19 54.66 -18.41 -42.30
C PRO A 19 54.06 -19.29 -41.19
N PRO A 20 54.88 -20.08 -40.47
CA PRO A 20 54.41 -21.05 -39.50
C PRO A 20 53.90 -20.40 -38.20
N ALA A 21 52.94 -21.10 -37.57
CA ALA A 21 52.37 -20.73 -36.27
C ALA A 21 53.46 -20.63 -35.18
N GLY A 22 53.77 -19.40 -34.79
CA GLY A 22 54.67 -19.07 -33.69
C GLY A 22 53.88 -18.62 -32.46
N GLN A 23 54.12 -19.31 -31.35
CA GLN A 23 53.66 -19.06 -29.99
C GLN A 23 53.51 -17.56 -29.63
N GLU A 24 52.28 -17.11 -29.38
CA GLU A 24 52.06 -15.83 -28.71
C GLU A 24 52.48 -15.96 -27.25
N ALA A 25 53.60 -15.30 -26.92
CA ALA A 25 54.02 -15.06 -25.56
C ALA A 25 52.96 -14.22 -24.83
N VAL A 26 52.44 -14.74 -23.73
CA VAL A 26 51.59 -14.00 -22.79
C VAL A 26 52.45 -12.89 -22.17
N ALA A 27 52.34 -11.67 -22.71
CA ALA A 27 52.89 -10.49 -22.08
C ALA A 27 52.05 -10.13 -20.86
N THR A 28 52.55 -10.47 -19.67
CA THR A 28 52.10 -9.92 -18.40
C THR A 28 52.39 -8.42 -18.38
N ALA A 29 51.42 -7.61 -18.81
CA ALA A 29 51.46 -6.17 -18.65
C ALA A 29 51.27 -5.83 -17.16
N THR A 30 52.37 -5.65 -16.44
CA THR A 30 52.39 -4.98 -15.15
C THR A 30 51.95 -3.53 -15.34
N MET A 31 50.72 -3.21 -14.92
CA MET A 31 50.27 -1.82 -14.88
C MET A 31 51.19 -1.02 -13.96
N SER A 32 51.81 0.02 -14.51
CA SER A 32 52.63 0.94 -13.74
C SER A 32 51.77 1.70 -12.72
N ALA A 33 52.34 1.89 -11.53
CA ALA A 33 51.73 2.52 -10.36
C ALA A 33 51.04 3.90 -10.58
N PRO A 34 51.34 4.74 -11.59
CA PRO A 34 50.66 6.03 -11.72
C PRO A 34 49.20 5.93 -12.16
N LEU A 35 48.81 4.88 -12.91
CA LEU A 35 47.45 4.76 -13.45
C LEU A 35 46.44 4.28 -12.40
N ALA A 36 46.87 3.44 -11.46
CA ALA A 36 46.04 2.98 -10.35
C ALA A 36 45.65 4.13 -9.39
N THR A 37 46.55 5.10 -9.21
CA THR A 37 46.30 6.29 -8.39
C THR A 37 45.35 7.27 -9.09
N ALA A 38 45.46 7.44 -10.41
CA ALA A 38 44.58 8.31 -11.18
C ALA A 38 43.12 7.81 -11.26
N ILE A 39 42.90 6.49 -11.26
CA ILE A 39 41.55 5.90 -11.23
C ILE A 39 40.90 6.04 -9.85
N ARG A 40 41.68 6.00 -8.76
CA ARG A 40 41.16 6.21 -7.40
C ARG A 40 40.71 7.64 -7.10
N LEU A 41 41.22 8.63 -7.84
CA LEU A 41 40.91 10.05 -7.61
C LEU A 41 39.72 10.57 -8.42
N ARG A 42 39.04 9.71 -9.20
CA ARG A 42 37.94 10.12 -10.09
C ARG A 42 36.73 9.20 -10.09
N ALA A 43 36.63 8.28 -9.13
CA ALA A 43 35.32 7.75 -8.79
C ALA A 43 34.63 8.83 -7.96
N PRO A 44 33.59 9.54 -8.47
CA PRO A 44 32.72 10.23 -7.54
C PRO A 44 32.26 9.14 -6.58
N GLU A 45 32.49 9.32 -5.27
CA GLU A 45 31.74 8.56 -4.31
C GLU A 45 30.29 8.69 -4.76
N LEU A 46 29.71 7.59 -5.26
CA LEU A 46 28.28 7.45 -5.39
C LEU A 46 27.79 7.42 -3.94
N GLN A 47 27.79 8.59 -3.31
CA GLN A 47 27.00 8.89 -2.14
C GLN A 47 25.59 8.66 -2.64
N THR A 48 25.11 7.43 -2.51
CA THR A 48 23.69 7.13 -2.57
C THR A 48 23.07 8.19 -1.67
N PRO A 49 22.24 9.12 -2.19
CA PRO A 49 21.74 10.21 -1.38
C PRO A 49 21.11 9.55 -0.16
N VAL A 50 21.69 9.80 1.01
CA VAL A 50 21.13 9.34 2.27
C VAL A 50 19.80 10.06 2.33
N VAL A 51 18.73 9.39 1.92
CA VAL A 51 17.38 9.90 2.10
C VAL A 51 17.28 10.06 3.60
N ALA A 52 17.34 11.30 4.07
CA ALA A 52 17.29 11.59 5.49
C ALA A 52 16.08 10.83 6.06
N SER A 53 16.23 10.19 7.21
CA SER A 53 15.07 9.62 7.87
C SER A 53 14.06 10.76 8.14
N PRO A 54 12.76 10.58 7.88
CA PRO A 54 11.78 11.58 8.29
C PRO A 54 11.94 11.90 9.78
N GLY A 55 11.62 13.14 10.18
CA GLY A 55 11.69 13.58 11.59
C GLY A 55 10.60 12.99 12.49
N TRP A 56 9.93 11.92 12.05
CA TRP A 56 8.87 11.22 12.75
C TRP A 56 9.09 9.71 12.71
N GLY A 57 8.44 8.98 13.62
CA GLY A 57 8.53 7.52 13.73
C GLY A 57 7.37 6.95 14.53
N LEU A 58 7.57 5.79 15.17
CA LEU A 58 6.50 5.09 15.90
C LEU A 58 5.84 5.93 17.00
N GLY A 59 6.56 6.88 17.62
CA GLY A 59 5.96 7.79 18.60
C GLY A 59 4.80 8.62 18.02
N MET A 60 4.94 9.13 16.80
CA MET A 60 3.86 9.88 16.11
C MET A 60 2.72 8.96 15.68
N VAL A 61 3.00 7.69 15.38
CA VAL A 61 1.94 6.70 15.12
C VAL A 61 1.13 6.46 16.39
N SER A 62 1.81 6.22 17.51
CA SER A 62 1.16 5.98 18.81
C SER A 62 0.36 7.18 19.30
N LEU A 63 0.84 8.41 19.09
CA LEU A 63 0.10 9.63 19.41
C LEU A 63 -1.15 9.84 18.52
N GLY A 64 -1.17 9.26 17.33
CA GLY A 64 -2.34 9.31 16.45
C GLY A 64 -3.54 8.56 17.02
N VAL A 65 -3.31 7.47 17.75
CA VAL A 65 -4.37 6.62 18.33
C VAL A 65 -5.30 7.42 19.26
N PRO A 66 -4.82 8.09 20.32
CA PRO A 66 -5.70 8.89 21.18
C PRO A 66 -6.31 10.10 20.46
N VAL A 67 -5.67 10.65 19.42
CA VAL A 67 -6.26 11.73 18.60
C VAL A 67 -7.47 11.22 17.82
N ILE A 68 -7.37 10.03 17.23
CA ILE A 68 -8.43 9.40 16.44
C ILE A 68 -9.63 9.06 17.33
N PHE A 69 -9.41 8.34 18.44
CA PHE A 69 -10.48 7.99 19.38
C PHE A 69 -11.06 9.21 20.09
N GLY A 70 -10.22 10.19 20.46
CA GLY A 70 -10.65 11.44 21.05
C GLY A 70 -11.58 12.23 20.12
N ALA A 71 -11.23 12.32 18.83
CA ALA A 71 -12.09 12.96 17.83
C ALA A 71 -13.42 12.24 17.66
N ALA A 72 -13.40 10.89 17.61
CA ALA A 72 -14.63 10.10 17.53
C ALA A 72 -15.57 10.39 18.71
N ILE A 73 -15.04 10.37 19.93
CA ILE A 73 -15.80 10.63 21.17
C ILE A 73 -16.36 12.05 21.17
N VAL A 74 -15.51 13.05 20.90
CA VAL A 74 -15.92 14.46 20.90
C VAL A 74 -17.03 14.70 19.88
N VAL A 75 -16.87 14.22 18.65
CA VAL A 75 -17.88 14.42 17.60
C VAL A 75 -19.17 13.66 17.90
N THR A 76 -19.09 12.45 18.48
CA THR A 76 -20.27 11.70 18.94
C THR A 76 -21.05 12.48 19.99
N ILE A 77 -20.37 13.06 20.99
CA ILE A 77 -21.00 13.86 22.05
C ILE A 77 -21.70 15.09 21.45
N PHE A 78 -21.02 15.83 20.56
CA PHE A 78 -21.64 16.98 19.90
C PHE A 78 -22.84 16.60 19.04
N ALA A 79 -22.76 15.50 18.31
CA ALA A 79 -23.87 14.99 17.50
C ALA A 79 -25.07 14.57 18.35
N ALA A 80 -24.83 13.93 19.50
CA ALA A 80 -25.86 13.55 20.46
C ALA A 80 -26.55 14.79 21.06
N ILE A 81 -25.77 15.80 21.51
CA ILE A 81 -26.30 17.06 22.04
C ILE A 81 -27.15 17.78 20.99
N PHE A 82 -26.66 17.89 19.75
CA PHE A 82 -27.41 18.53 18.67
C PHE A 82 -28.71 17.79 18.32
N SER A 83 -28.74 16.47 18.54
CA SER A 83 -29.91 15.63 18.32
C SER A 83 -30.87 15.60 19.52
N GLY A 84 -30.60 16.37 20.59
CA GLY A 84 -31.44 16.40 21.80
C GLY A 84 -31.38 15.11 22.63
N ILE A 85 -30.27 14.38 22.58
CA ILE A 85 -30.08 13.14 23.36
C ILE A 85 -29.42 13.48 24.69
N ASP A 86 -30.21 13.39 25.76
CA ASP A 86 -29.76 13.76 27.11
C ASP A 86 -29.04 12.62 27.84
N ASN A 87 -29.11 11.37 27.33
CA ASN A 87 -28.51 10.19 27.96
C ASN A 87 -27.65 9.38 27.00
N ILE A 88 -26.45 9.90 26.72
CA ILE A 88 -25.44 9.28 25.82
C ILE A 88 -24.93 7.92 26.37
N GLY A 89 -25.21 7.62 27.65
CA GLY A 89 -24.85 6.35 28.26
C GLY A 89 -25.81 5.18 27.94
N GLN A 90 -26.92 5.42 27.24
CA GLN A 90 -27.83 4.35 26.84
C GLN A 90 -27.33 3.58 25.61
N VAL A 91 -27.60 2.28 25.61
CA VAL A 91 -27.40 1.39 24.45
C VAL A 91 -28.44 1.76 23.37
N GLY A 92 -27.98 1.99 22.13
CA GLY A 92 -28.85 2.28 20.98
C GLY A 92 -28.87 3.75 20.54
N LEU A 93 -27.70 4.39 20.44
CA LEU A 93 -27.62 5.73 19.83
C LEU A 93 -28.17 5.70 18.39
N PRO A 94 -28.88 6.75 17.95
CA PRO A 94 -29.35 6.84 16.57
C PRO A 94 -28.20 6.72 15.56
N MET A 95 -28.47 6.07 14.42
CA MET A 95 -27.49 5.89 13.35
C MET A 95 -26.86 7.20 12.87
N SER A 96 -27.58 8.33 12.95
CA SER A 96 -27.03 9.66 12.66
C SER A 96 -25.87 10.03 13.59
N VAL A 97 -26.03 9.79 14.88
CA VAL A 97 -25.02 10.11 15.91
C VAL A 97 -23.80 9.20 15.75
N LEU A 98 -24.04 7.90 15.53
CA LEU A 98 -22.97 6.95 15.24
C LEU A 98 -22.21 7.32 13.96
N PHE A 99 -22.92 7.70 12.90
CA PHE A 99 -22.33 8.15 11.64
C PHE A 99 -21.41 9.34 11.85
N PHE A 100 -21.83 10.37 12.58
CA PHE A 100 -20.97 11.54 12.82
C PHE A 100 -19.77 11.20 13.71
N GLY A 101 -19.93 10.33 14.71
CA GLY A 101 -18.82 9.79 15.48
C GLY A 101 -17.76 9.11 14.60
N LEU A 102 -18.21 8.22 13.72
CA LEU A 102 -17.35 7.56 12.72
C LEU A 102 -16.72 8.59 11.77
N LEU A 103 -17.47 9.57 11.28
CA LEU A 103 -16.93 10.62 10.42
C LEU A 103 -15.81 11.40 11.12
N GLY A 104 -15.99 11.75 12.40
CA GLY A 104 -14.97 12.40 13.23
C GLY A 104 -13.71 11.53 13.38
N GLN A 105 -13.89 10.23 13.63
CA GLN A 105 -12.81 9.25 13.67
C GLN A 105 -12.02 9.22 12.35
N GLN A 106 -12.72 9.06 11.22
CA GLN A 106 -12.09 8.95 9.90
C GLN A 106 -11.39 10.26 9.51
N ALA A 107 -12.00 11.41 9.80
CA ALA A 107 -11.39 12.71 9.54
C ALA A 107 -10.08 12.88 10.33
N ALA A 108 -10.06 12.52 11.61
CA ALA A 108 -8.83 12.57 12.41
C ALA A 108 -7.78 11.57 11.92
N MET A 109 -8.18 10.36 11.54
CA MET A 109 -7.28 9.32 11.02
C MET A 109 -6.65 9.72 9.67
N GLY A 110 -7.38 10.45 8.82
CA GLY A 110 -6.83 11.02 7.59
C GLY A 110 -5.98 12.26 7.83
N ALA A 111 -6.43 13.16 8.70
CA ALA A 111 -5.73 14.41 8.99
C ALA A 111 -4.39 14.20 9.71
N TRP A 112 -4.30 13.18 10.58
CA TRP A 112 -3.11 12.95 11.39
C TRP A 112 -1.85 12.60 10.57
N PRO A 113 -1.85 11.59 9.68
CA PRO A 113 -0.71 11.30 8.80
C PRO A 113 -0.34 12.49 7.91
N LEU A 114 -1.35 13.21 7.41
CA LEU A 114 -1.18 14.40 6.59
C LEU A 114 -0.51 15.56 7.35
N TYR A 115 -0.86 15.73 8.62
CA TYR A 115 -0.24 16.69 9.53
C TYR A 115 1.21 16.28 9.85
N VAL A 116 1.43 15.03 10.23
CA VAL A 116 2.75 14.50 10.60
C VAL A 116 3.74 14.65 9.45
N ALA A 117 3.35 14.20 8.25
CA ALA A 117 4.21 14.27 7.05
C ALA A 117 4.53 15.72 6.64
N ARG A 118 3.59 16.66 6.79
CA ARG A 118 3.84 18.08 6.48
C ARG A 118 4.68 18.80 7.53
N ARG A 119 4.50 18.47 8.81
CA ARG A 119 5.12 19.23 9.91
C ARG A 119 6.48 18.69 10.31
N PHE A 120 6.67 17.37 10.23
CA PHE A 120 7.85 16.65 10.72
C PHE A 120 8.53 15.80 9.64
N GLY A 121 7.95 15.74 8.44
CA GLY A 121 8.44 14.93 7.33
C GLY A 121 9.09 15.73 6.20
N GLN A 122 9.31 15.07 5.08
CA GLN A 122 9.83 15.63 3.83
C GLN A 122 8.73 15.85 2.78
N GLY A 123 7.47 15.52 3.12
CA GLY A 123 6.31 15.78 2.29
C GLY A 123 5.55 14.51 1.91
N LEU A 124 4.31 14.67 1.46
CA LEU A 124 3.35 13.56 1.29
C LEU A 124 3.83 12.48 0.32
N ALA A 125 4.51 12.88 -0.76
CA ALA A 125 5.02 11.95 -1.77
C ALA A 125 6.20 11.10 -1.27
N ALA A 126 7.08 11.69 -0.46
CA ALA A 126 8.27 11.04 0.07
C ALA A 126 7.93 10.17 1.30
N ASP A 127 7.07 10.69 2.17
CA ASP A 127 6.75 10.07 3.45
C ASP A 127 5.61 9.06 3.34
N LEU A 128 4.47 9.47 2.77
CA LEU A 128 3.25 8.66 2.71
C LEU A 128 3.11 7.90 1.39
N ARG A 129 4.06 8.06 0.46
CA ARG A 129 4.00 7.48 -0.90
C ARG A 129 2.79 7.97 -1.70
N LEU A 130 2.26 9.14 -1.35
CA LEU A 130 1.11 9.74 -2.01
C LEU A 130 1.56 10.46 -3.28
N LYS A 131 1.47 9.77 -4.42
CA LYS A 131 1.93 10.24 -5.72
C LYS A 131 0.81 10.09 -6.74
N PHE A 132 0.67 11.07 -7.63
CA PHE A 132 -0.40 11.13 -8.64
C PHE A 132 0.13 11.26 -10.08
N ASP A 133 1.44 11.17 -10.26
CA ASP A 133 2.13 11.33 -11.55
C ASP A 133 1.81 10.24 -12.57
N ARG A 134 1.25 9.08 -12.17
CA ARG A 134 0.68 8.09 -13.10
C ARG A 134 -0.68 7.57 -12.62
N PHE A 135 -1.59 8.51 -12.37
CA PHE A 135 -2.94 8.24 -11.85
C PHE A 135 -3.66 7.08 -12.56
N GLY A 136 -3.75 7.11 -13.89
CA GLY A 136 -4.46 6.08 -14.66
C GLY A 136 -3.88 4.67 -14.49
N HIS A 137 -2.55 4.55 -14.51
CA HIS A 137 -1.88 3.27 -14.23
C HIS A 137 -2.19 2.77 -12.81
N ASP A 138 -2.14 3.66 -11.82
CA ASP A 138 -2.34 3.29 -10.42
C ASP A 138 -3.79 2.87 -10.15
N VAL A 139 -4.76 3.51 -10.80
CA VAL A 139 -6.16 3.09 -10.76
C VAL A 139 -6.33 1.72 -11.39
N VAL A 140 -5.83 1.50 -12.62
CA VAL A 140 -5.97 0.20 -13.31
C VAL A 140 -5.31 -0.93 -12.50
N LEU A 141 -4.09 -0.70 -12.00
CA LEU A 141 -3.41 -1.69 -11.19
C LEU A 141 -4.12 -1.91 -9.84
N GLY A 142 -4.65 -0.85 -9.23
CA GLY A 142 -5.43 -0.95 -8.00
C GLY A 142 -6.71 -1.76 -8.19
N LEU A 143 -7.43 -1.56 -9.30
CA LEU A 143 -8.59 -2.38 -9.67
C LEU A 143 -8.20 -3.85 -9.84
N ALA A 144 -7.14 -4.13 -10.60
CA ALA A 144 -6.67 -5.51 -10.82
C ALA A 144 -6.25 -6.20 -9.52
N VAL A 145 -5.48 -5.50 -8.67
CA VAL A 145 -5.09 -5.98 -7.34
C VAL A 145 -6.32 -6.21 -6.47
N GLY A 146 -7.26 -5.26 -6.42
CA GLY A 146 -8.48 -5.36 -5.62
C GLY A 146 -9.33 -6.57 -6.02
N THR A 147 -9.54 -6.77 -7.32
CA THR A 147 -10.26 -7.94 -7.84
C THR A 147 -9.57 -9.24 -7.48
N ALA A 148 -8.26 -9.37 -7.71
CA ALA A 148 -7.51 -10.57 -7.32
C ALA A 148 -7.56 -10.82 -5.80
N MET A 149 -7.45 -9.74 -5.02
CA MET A 149 -7.48 -9.78 -3.56
C MET A 149 -8.82 -10.29 -3.03
N ILE A 150 -9.95 -9.95 -3.67
CA ILE A 150 -11.28 -10.49 -3.30
C ILE A 150 -11.28 -12.02 -3.38
N PHE A 151 -10.76 -12.61 -4.46
CA PHE A 151 -10.74 -14.06 -4.60
C PHE A 151 -9.84 -14.75 -3.57
N VAL A 152 -8.66 -14.17 -3.29
CA VAL A 152 -7.74 -14.72 -2.28
C VAL A 152 -8.35 -14.59 -0.89
N ALA A 153 -8.89 -13.43 -0.52
CA ALA A 153 -9.54 -13.23 0.78
C ALA A 153 -10.77 -14.13 0.95
N GLY A 154 -11.58 -14.30 -0.10
CA GLY A 154 -12.72 -15.22 -0.11
C GLY A 154 -12.30 -16.68 0.07
N LEU A 155 -11.24 -17.12 -0.62
CA LEU A 155 -10.68 -18.46 -0.45
C LEU A 155 -10.19 -18.67 1.00
N MET A 156 -9.46 -17.71 1.56
CA MET A 156 -8.98 -17.80 2.95
C MET A 156 -10.14 -17.85 3.95
N SER A 157 -11.21 -17.09 3.69
CA SER A 157 -12.44 -17.13 4.48
C SER A 157 -13.12 -18.50 4.44
N VAL A 158 -13.20 -19.15 3.27
CA VAL A 158 -13.80 -20.50 3.11
C VAL A 158 -12.95 -21.57 3.78
N VAL A 159 -11.61 -21.48 3.65
CA VAL A 159 -10.70 -22.38 4.36
C VAL A 159 -10.88 -22.23 5.86
N ALA A 160 -10.92 -21.00 6.37
CA ALA A 160 -11.13 -20.73 7.78
C ALA A 160 -12.49 -21.23 8.28
N SER A 161 -13.58 -21.04 7.51
CA SER A 161 -14.91 -21.51 7.91
C SER A 161 -14.98 -23.04 7.99
N THR A 162 -14.31 -23.73 7.07
CA THR A 162 -14.22 -25.20 7.08
C THR A 162 -13.43 -25.69 8.28
N VAL A 163 -12.28 -25.07 8.58
CA VAL A 163 -11.46 -25.42 9.76
C VAL A 163 -12.21 -25.18 11.07
N MET A 164 -12.98 -24.09 11.14
CA MET A 164 -13.75 -23.72 12.33
C MET A 164 -15.12 -24.39 12.43
N SER A 165 -15.50 -25.24 11.45
CA SER A 165 -16.82 -25.88 11.36
C SER A 165 -17.99 -24.88 11.45
N LEU A 166 -17.80 -23.70 10.85
CA LEU A 166 -18.81 -22.65 10.82
C LEU A 166 -19.79 -22.87 9.68
N GLU A 167 -21.07 -23.03 10.04
CA GLU A 167 -22.18 -23.01 9.09
C GLU A 167 -22.62 -21.56 8.86
N GLY A 168 -22.44 -21.05 7.64
CA GLY A 168 -22.82 -19.70 7.26
C GLY A 168 -21.64 -18.74 7.11
N SER A 169 -21.96 -17.45 6.98
CA SER A 169 -21.00 -16.38 6.74
C SER A 169 -20.89 -15.49 7.98
N ALA A 170 -19.66 -15.17 8.40
CA ALA A 170 -19.39 -14.07 9.34
C ALA A 170 -19.62 -12.74 8.61
N SER A 171 -20.89 -12.40 8.40
CA SER A 171 -21.31 -11.20 7.67
C SER A 171 -21.77 -10.10 8.63
N ASN A 172 -21.43 -8.85 8.31
CA ASN A 172 -21.93 -7.66 9.01
C ASN A 172 -23.37 -7.28 8.58
N THR A 173 -24.21 -8.27 8.24
CA THR A 173 -25.54 -8.05 7.68
C THR A 173 -26.43 -7.24 8.62
N GLU A 174 -26.31 -7.45 9.94
CA GLU A 174 -27.07 -6.73 10.97
C GLU A 174 -26.84 -5.22 10.90
N SER A 175 -25.58 -4.77 10.90
CA SER A 175 -25.23 -3.35 10.80
C SER A 175 -25.72 -2.72 9.49
N VAL A 176 -25.74 -3.48 8.39
CA VAL A 176 -26.26 -3.03 7.10
C VAL A 176 -27.79 -2.88 7.16
N THR A 177 -28.50 -3.82 7.78
CA THR A 177 -29.96 -3.75 7.94
C THR A 177 -30.40 -2.59 8.84
N GLU A 178 -29.70 -2.34 9.94
CA GLU A 178 -29.98 -1.22 10.83
C GLU A 178 -29.75 0.13 10.14
N ALA A 179 -28.63 0.26 9.41
CA ALA A 179 -28.35 1.44 8.63
C ALA A 179 -29.44 1.69 7.57
N ALA A 180 -29.88 0.64 6.88
CA ALA A 180 -30.95 0.71 5.87
C ALA A 180 -32.29 1.14 6.48
N ALA A 181 -32.66 0.61 7.65
CA ALA A 181 -33.89 0.97 8.33
C ALA A 181 -33.91 2.45 8.80
N SER A 182 -32.75 3.04 9.05
CA SER A 182 -32.61 4.42 9.55
C SER A 182 -32.58 5.52 8.48
N GLY A 183 -32.43 5.17 7.20
CA GLY A 183 -32.21 6.13 6.11
C GLY A 183 -30.76 6.65 5.99
N TRP A 184 -29.86 6.25 6.89
CA TRP A 184 -28.44 6.64 6.91
C TRP A 184 -27.52 5.66 6.17
N GLN A 185 -28.06 4.67 5.46
CA GLN A 185 -27.27 3.69 4.72
C GLN A 185 -26.37 4.32 3.66
N TRP A 186 -26.86 5.27 2.87
CA TRP A 186 -26.10 5.86 1.77
C TRP A 186 -24.85 6.65 2.23
N PRO A 187 -24.93 7.57 3.20
CA PRO A 187 -23.73 8.24 3.69
C PRO A 187 -22.77 7.25 4.40
N THR A 188 -23.30 6.26 5.11
CA THR A 188 -22.49 5.22 5.76
C THR A 188 -21.74 4.36 4.73
N ILE A 189 -22.41 3.94 3.66
CA ILE A 189 -21.79 3.19 2.55
C ILE A 189 -20.71 4.05 1.87
N ALA A 190 -21.00 5.32 1.59
CA ALA A 190 -20.01 6.21 0.98
C ALA A 190 -18.77 6.37 1.87
N LEU A 191 -18.97 6.51 3.19
CA LEU A 191 -17.88 6.57 4.16
C LEU A 191 -17.09 5.26 4.20
N ALA A 192 -17.76 4.09 4.19
CA ALA A 192 -17.11 2.78 4.25
C ALA A 192 -16.38 2.40 2.95
N VAL A 193 -16.92 2.74 1.77
CA VAL A 193 -16.36 2.35 0.47
C VAL A 193 -15.32 3.33 -0.05
N LEU A 194 -15.46 4.62 0.26
CA LEU A 194 -14.55 5.66 -0.25
C LEU A 194 -13.71 6.29 0.85
N GLY A 195 -14.36 6.75 1.92
CA GLY A 195 -13.68 7.45 3.01
C GLY A 195 -12.67 6.56 3.73
N ALA A 196 -13.12 5.40 4.21
CA ALA A 196 -12.33 4.48 5.00
C ALA A 196 -11.07 3.98 4.28
N PRO A 197 -11.13 3.49 3.03
CA PRO A 197 -9.93 3.12 2.30
C PRO A 197 -8.91 4.25 2.17
N ILE A 198 -9.35 5.50 1.97
CA ILE A 198 -8.41 6.63 1.87
C ILE A 198 -7.70 6.85 3.21
N VAL A 199 -8.47 6.98 4.30
CA VAL A 199 -7.91 7.38 5.60
C VAL A 199 -7.15 6.25 6.28
N GLU A 200 -7.60 5.01 6.10
CA GLU A 200 -6.93 3.82 6.63
C GLU A 200 -5.61 3.58 5.90
N GLU A 201 -5.56 3.68 4.57
CA GLU A 201 -4.30 3.51 3.86
C GLU A 201 -3.30 4.63 4.20
N LEU A 202 -3.76 5.88 4.40
CA LEU A 202 -2.90 6.97 4.88
C LEU A 202 -2.29 6.64 6.25
N PHE A 203 -3.07 6.12 7.19
CA PHE A 203 -2.59 5.81 8.53
C PHE A 203 -1.74 4.53 8.56
N PHE A 204 -2.27 3.42 8.05
CA PHE A 204 -1.63 2.11 8.15
C PHE A 204 -0.46 1.94 7.19
N ARG A 205 -0.59 2.36 5.93
CA ARG A 205 0.43 2.14 4.88
C ARG A 205 1.33 3.36 4.72
N GLY A 206 0.76 4.56 4.83
CA GLY A 206 1.51 5.81 4.78
C GLY A 206 2.34 6.06 6.05
N LEU A 207 1.76 5.84 7.24
CA LEU A 207 2.41 6.18 8.51
C LEU A 207 2.99 4.96 9.25
N LEU A 208 2.14 4.01 9.69
CA LEU A 208 2.56 2.87 10.51
C LEU A 208 3.56 1.98 9.79
N LEU A 209 3.21 1.46 8.61
CA LEU A 209 4.09 0.62 7.79
C LEU A 209 5.43 1.30 7.55
N ARG A 210 5.43 2.58 7.22
CA ARG A 210 6.63 3.35 6.94
C ARG A 210 7.53 3.52 8.17
N ALA A 211 6.95 3.78 9.34
CA ALA A 211 7.68 3.83 10.60
C ALA A 211 8.31 2.46 10.95
N LEU A 212 7.58 1.37 10.71
CA LEU A 212 8.07 0.01 10.92
C LEU A 212 9.19 -0.36 9.94
N GLU A 213 9.07 0.03 8.67
CA GLU A 213 10.10 -0.20 7.65
C GLU A 213 11.45 0.42 8.04
N GLY A 214 11.43 1.65 8.55
CA GLY A 214 12.63 2.36 8.98
C GLY A 214 13.34 1.70 10.15
N LYS A 215 12.63 0.90 10.96
CA LYS A 215 13.18 0.26 12.16
C LYS A 215 13.51 -1.22 11.98
N TRP A 216 12.68 -1.96 11.25
CA TRP A 216 12.73 -3.43 11.20
C TRP A 216 12.71 -4.00 9.77
N GLY A 217 12.75 -3.13 8.75
CA GLY A 217 12.75 -3.55 7.35
C GLY A 217 11.37 -3.96 6.83
N LYS A 218 11.30 -4.18 5.52
CA LYS A 218 10.04 -4.30 4.76
C LYS A 218 9.18 -5.49 5.17
N ILE A 219 9.77 -6.66 5.37
CA ILE A 219 9.03 -7.90 5.65
C ILE A 219 8.35 -7.79 7.02
N VAL A 220 9.11 -7.42 8.05
CA VAL A 220 8.59 -7.24 9.41
C VAL A 220 7.56 -6.11 9.45
N ALA A 221 7.79 -5.03 8.71
CA ALA A 221 6.83 -3.93 8.61
C ALA A 221 5.48 -4.35 8.04
N VAL A 222 5.46 -5.12 6.94
CA VAL A 222 4.22 -5.66 6.37
C VAL A 222 3.53 -6.57 7.39
N ALA A 223 4.25 -7.49 8.01
CA ALA A 223 3.66 -8.41 8.98
C ALA A 223 3.04 -7.66 10.16
N LEU A 224 3.78 -6.77 10.82
CA LEU A 224 3.31 -6.05 12.00
C LEU A 224 2.18 -5.06 11.68
N SER A 225 2.29 -4.29 10.59
CA SER A 225 1.19 -3.39 10.20
C SER A 225 -0.08 -4.16 9.84
N SER A 226 0.04 -5.34 9.22
CA SER A 226 -1.10 -6.18 8.88
C SER A 226 -1.76 -6.78 10.12
N VAL A 227 -0.96 -7.21 11.10
CA VAL A 227 -1.48 -7.68 12.40
C VAL A 227 -2.24 -6.57 13.10
N VAL A 228 -1.65 -5.38 13.24
CA VAL A 228 -2.34 -4.25 13.89
C VAL A 228 -3.62 -3.88 13.15
N PHE A 229 -3.57 -3.79 11.81
CA PHE A 229 -4.75 -3.54 10.99
C PHE A 229 -5.84 -4.58 11.24
N THR A 230 -5.49 -5.87 11.25
CA THR A 230 -6.48 -6.94 11.45
C THR A 230 -7.10 -6.91 12.85
N LEU A 231 -6.29 -6.72 13.89
CA LEU A 231 -6.74 -6.75 15.28
C LEU A 231 -7.76 -5.65 15.59
N ILE A 232 -7.62 -4.45 15.00
CA ILE A 232 -8.57 -3.36 15.23
C ILE A 232 -9.95 -3.59 14.60
N HIS A 233 -10.10 -4.61 13.74
CA HIS A 233 -11.37 -4.99 13.14
C HIS A 233 -12.16 -6.01 13.97
N TYR A 234 -11.68 -6.36 15.17
CA TYR A 234 -12.47 -7.19 16.08
C TYR A 234 -13.80 -6.50 16.40
N ASN A 235 -14.90 -7.22 16.16
CA ASN A 235 -16.26 -6.71 16.33
C ASN A 235 -17.00 -7.31 17.53
N GLY A 236 -16.31 -8.05 18.41
CA GLY A 236 -16.94 -8.70 19.56
C GLY A 236 -17.53 -10.08 19.27
N ALA A 237 -17.38 -10.62 18.06
CA ALA A 237 -17.90 -11.94 17.70
C ALA A 237 -17.16 -13.10 18.41
N GLY A 238 -17.74 -14.30 18.34
CA GLY A 238 -17.15 -15.53 18.86
C GLY A 238 -15.81 -15.87 18.21
N LEU A 239 -15.06 -16.80 18.82
CA LEU A 239 -13.76 -17.22 18.30
C LEU A 239 -13.85 -17.75 16.86
N PRO A 240 -14.81 -18.63 16.49
CA PRO A 240 -14.94 -19.08 15.11
C PRO A 240 -15.13 -17.94 14.10
N GLU A 241 -16.06 -17.03 14.38
CA GLU A 241 -16.39 -15.91 13.50
C GLU A 241 -15.22 -14.95 13.39
N THR A 242 -14.53 -14.71 14.51
CA THR A 242 -13.31 -13.88 14.56
C THR A 242 -12.20 -14.47 13.70
N VAL A 243 -11.98 -15.80 13.75
CA VAL A 243 -10.96 -16.45 12.91
C VAL A 243 -11.30 -16.30 11.43
N VAL A 244 -12.56 -16.48 11.04
CA VAL A 244 -13.00 -16.28 9.66
C VAL A 244 -12.82 -14.83 9.23
N LEU A 245 -13.29 -13.86 10.02
CA LEU A 245 -13.13 -12.43 9.79
C LEU A 245 -11.66 -12.04 9.61
N PHE A 246 -10.79 -12.49 10.53
CA PHE A 246 -9.37 -12.17 10.53
C PHE A 246 -8.62 -12.85 9.38
N SER A 247 -9.08 -14.01 8.90
CA SER A 247 -8.49 -14.65 7.72
C SER A 247 -8.66 -13.80 6.47
N ALA A 248 -9.86 -13.22 6.26
CA ALA A 248 -10.15 -12.35 5.13
C ALA A 248 -9.46 -10.98 5.29
N ILE A 249 -9.67 -10.30 6.42
CA ILE A 249 -9.11 -8.96 6.68
C ILE A 249 -7.58 -9.01 6.75
N GLY A 250 -7.00 -10.04 7.35
CA GLY A 250 -5.55 -10.22 7.40
C GLY A 250 -4.94 -10.44 6.02
N THR A 251 -5.62 -11.19 5.16
CA THR A 251 -5.20 -11.35 3.75
C THR A 251 -5.18 -10.02 3.02
N VAL A 252 -6.27 -9.24 3.13
CA VAL A 252 -6.35 -7.89 2.58
C VAL A 252 -5.20 -7.03 3.11
N ALA A 253 -4.98 -7.06 4.43
CA ALA A 253 -4.00 -6.22 5.06
C ALA A 253 -2.57 -6.48 4.56
N VAL A 254 -2.22 -7.75 4.37
CA VAL A 254 -0.94 -8.20 3.82
C VAL A 254 -0.81 -7.77 2.35
N VAL A 255 -1.83 -8.01 1.51
CA VAL A 255 -1.78 -7.65 0.08
C VAL A 255 -1.56 -6.15 -0.10
N LEU A 256 -2.32 -5.32 0.62
CA LEU A 256 -2.18 -3.86 0.56
C LEU A 256 -0.78 -3.42 1.01
N GLY A 257 -0.28 -3.98 2.12
CA GLY A 257 1.08 -3.71 2.59
C GLY A 257 2.17 -4.08 1.56
N VAL A 258 2.09 -5.27 0.98
CA VAL A 258 3.03 -5.74 -0.05
C VAL A 258 3.01 -4.85 -1.29
N VAL A 259 1.83 -4.46 -1.76
CA VAL A 259 1.68 -3.62 -2.95
C VAL A 259 2.31 -2.25 -2.72
N VAL A 260 2.07 -1.62 -1.57
CA VAL A 260 2.65 -0.31 -1.25
C VAL A 260 4.18 -0.39 -1.12
N VAL A 261 4.71 -1.46 -0.52
CA VAL A 261 6.17 -1.70 -0.43
C VAL A 261 6.81 -1.89 -1.79
N LYS A 262 6.17 -2.66 -2.68
CA LYS A 262 6.72 -2.99 -4.01
C LYS A 262 6.64 -1.83 -4.98
N THR A 263 5.52 -1.10 -4.97
CA THR A 263 5.24 -0.04 -5.95
C THR A 263 5.68 1.34 -5.47
N ASN A 264 5.90 1.51 -4.16
CA ASN A 264 6.17 2.80 -3.51
C ASN A 264 5.08 3.85 -3.83
N ARG A 265 3.82 3.40 -3.89
CA ARG A 265 2.64 4.20 -4.26
C ARG A 265 1.41 3.80 -3.46
N LEU A 266 0.81 4.78 -2.80
CA LEU A 266 -0.34 4.55 -1.92
C LEU A 266 -1.66 4.41 -2.67
N LEU A 267 -1.83 5.12 -3.80
CA LEU A 267 -3.09 5.15 -4.55
C LEU A 267 -3.55 3.77 -5.02
N ILE A 268 -2.61 2.88 -5.37
CA ILE A 268 -2.92 1.51 -5.81
C ILE A 268 -3.63 0.75 -4.68
N ALA A 269 -3.14 0.87 -3.45
CA ALA A 269 -3.75 0.22 -2.29
C ALA A 269 -5.09 0.87 -1.90
N ILE A 270 -5.21 2.20 -1.99
CA ILE A 270 -6.49 2.90 -1.77
C ILE A 270 -7.57 2.35 -2.71
N VAL A 271 -7.27 2.23 -4.00
CA VAL A 271 -8.23 1.72 -5.00
C VAL A 271 -8.52 0.23 -4.76
N ALA A 272 -7.50 -0.59 -4.51
CA ALA A 272 -7.70 -2.01 -4.22
C ALA A 272 -8.57 -2.25 -2.97
N HIS A 273 -8.36 -1.46 -1.92
CA HIS A 273 -9.13 -1.50 -0.69
C HIS A 273 -10.57 -1.02 -0.92
N ALA A 274 -10.79 0.07 -1.66
CA ALA A 274 -12.12 0.52 -2.04
C ALA A 274 -12.91 -0.53 -2.83
N VAL A 275 -12.26 -1.26 -3.73
CA VAL A 275 -12.86 -2.39 -4.47
C VAL A 275 -13.29 -3.51 -3.51
N PHE A 276 -12.45 -3.86 -2.54
CA PHE A 276 -12.78 -4.88 -1.54
C PHE A 276 -13.97 -4.46 -0.67
N ASN A 277 -13.99 -3.21 -0.18
CA ASN A 277 -15.10 -2.70 0.63
C ASN A 277 -16.40 -2.63 -0.19
N ALA A 278 -16.33 -2.19 -1.45
CA ALA A 278 -17.49 -2.18 -2.34
C ALA A 278 -18.07 -3.59 -2.54
N MET A 279 -17.22 -4.59 -2.71
CA MET A 279 -17.65 -5.99 -2.83
C MET A 279 -18.27 -6.51 -1.53
N GLY A 280 -17.70 -6.18 -0.38
CA GLY A 280 -18.26 -6.54 0.92
C GLY A 280 -19.66 -5.95 1.14
N VAL A 281 -19.85 -4.68 0.78
CA VAL A 281 -21.18 -4.04 0.80
C VAL A 281 -22.13 -4.73 -0.16
N LEU A 282 -21.72 -4.99 -1.40
CA LEU A 282 -22.57 -5.68 -2.39
C LEU A 282 -22.99 -7.07 -1.90
N ALA A 283 -22.07 -7.84 -1.34
CA ALA A 283 -22.34 -9.15 -0.77
C ALA A 283 -23.36 -9.06 0.38
N ALA A 284 -23.20 -8.10 1.30
CA ALA A 284 -24.14 -7.90 2.40
C ALA A 284 -25.56 -7.56 1.92
N TYR A 285 -25.72 -6.74 0.87
CA TYR A 285 -27.02 -6.41 0.30
C TYR A 285 -27.63 -7.55 -0.52
N SER A 286 -26.81 -8.40 -1.15
CA SER A 286 -27.31 -9.53 -1.95
C SER A 286 -28.07 -10.58 -1.14
N VAL A 287 -27.84 -10.64 0.18
CA VAL A 287 -28.51 -11.55 1.10
C VAL A 287 -29.83 -10.95 1.65
N LEU A 288 -30.07 -9.66 1.41
CA LEU A 288 -31.27 -8.94 1.86
C LEU A 288 -32.38 -8.86 0.80
N ALA A 289 -32.09 -9.26 -0.44
CA ALA A 289 -33.02 -9.27 -1.57
C ALA A 289 -33.61 -10.65 -1.81
#